data_AF-A0A7H0H365-F1
#
_entry.id   AF-A0A7H0H365-F1
#
_cell.length_a   1.000
_cell.length_b   1.000
_cell.length_c   1.000
_cell.angle_alpha   90.00
_cell.angle_beta   90.00
_cell.angle_gamma   90.00
#
_symmetry.space_group_name_H-M   'P 1'
#
loop_
_entity.id
_entity.type
_entity.pdbx_description
1 polymer ?
#
loop_
_entity_poly.entity_id
_entity_poly.type
_entity_poly.pdbx_seq_one_letter_code
_entity_poly.pdbx_strand_id
1 'polypeptide(L)'
;MNSKPQLPADEAGLIDQLIQQAYDREDAGDLPGALASLEEGWDALPDPKGTWDYYDQGLTTAGATLALKSGDLSAAARWIDRMEKAYSLDDESSQIYVDGFKARLFYKGGHHDLAYAYLDAQYKVLGNRAFDGDKELQRFHRDYVPTETTPKFPVGPAGWEIDIPAPGVGGTGGLELEDSVYQRLLALSEAGDNFSDLEAPQAAAEEYVKALRLLPEPIAQWEAAVQLYAALGDALLALTQYDEAQRALQYALQSAEGRGNAYVWLRLGDAERGLGNTPGAVEAYTSAYLLAGREVFEDEDEAWNTLVAAGIPTD
;
A
#
# COMPACT_ATOMS: atom_id res chain seq x y z
N MET A 1 15.77 8.46 18.04
CA MET A 1 16.34 7.30 17.32
C MET A 1 16.69 6.23 18.36
N ASN A 2 15.80 5.26 18.56
CA ASN A 2 16.22 4.00 19.20
C ASN A 2 16.84 3.16 18.09
N SER A 3 18.14 2.86 18.17
CA SER A 3 18.72 1.89 17.24
C SER A 3 18.05 0.54 17.47
N LYS A 4 17.66 -0.13 16.40
CA LYS A 4 17.14 -1.49 16.43
C LYS A 4 18.11 -2.40 17.22
N PRO A 5 17.60 -3.37 18.01
CA PRO A 5 18.43 -4.26 18.79
C PRO A 5 19.34 -5.12 17.90
N GLN A 6 20.51 -5.46 18.44
CA GLN A 6 21.47 -6.39 17.82
C GLN A 6 21.14 -7.82 18.26
N LEU A 7 21.37 -8.78 17.36
CA LEU A 7 21.25 -10.20 17.67
C LEU A 7 22.35 -10.67 18.63
N PRO A 8 22.08 -11.64 19.53
CA PRO A 8 23.13 -12.27 20.30
C PRO A 8 24.08 -13.06 19.38
N ALA A 9 25.32 -13.24 19.82
CA ALA A 9 26.44 -13.64 18.94
C ALA A 9 26.28 -15.03 18.31
N ASP A 10 25.66 -15.97 19.03
CA ASP A 10 25.49 -17.34 18.55
C ASP A 10 24.43 -17.39 17.44
N GLU A 11 23.32 -16.68 17.63
CA GLU A 11 22.26 -16.52 16.63
C GLU A 11 22.77 -15.76 15.41
N ALA A 12 23.45 -14.63 15.62
CA ALA A 12 24.10 -13.85 14.57
C ALA A 12 25.04 -14.70 13.71
N GLY A 13 25.89 -15.52 14.33
CA GLY A 13 26.80 -16.42 13.64
C GLY A 13 26.13 -17.51 12.81
N LEU A 14 24.97 -18.02 13.27
CA LEU A 14 24.16 -18.95 12.46
C LEU A 14 23.57 -18.26 11.23
N ILE A 15 23.01 -17.06 11.40
CA ILE A 15 22.42 -16.29 10.28
C ILE A 15 23.49 -15.96 9.23
N ASP A 16 24.67 -15.50 9.66
CA ASP A 16 25.80 -15.20 8.77
C ASP A 16 26.21 -16.43 7.95
N GLN A 17 26.26 -17.61 8.58
CA GLN A 17 26.56 -18.86 7.90
C GLN A 17 25.51 -19.21 6.84
N LEU A 18 24.22 -19.02 7.14
CA LEU A 18 23.12 -19.33 6.22
C LEU A 18 23.09 -18.36 5.03
N ILE A 19 23.38 -17.07 5.26
CA ILE A 19 23.54 -16.09 4.18
C ILE A 19 24.72 -16.46 3.29
N GLN A 20 25.88 -16.80 3.87
CA GLN A 20 27.04 -17.21 3.08
C GLN A 20 26.77 -18.48 2.27
N GLN A 21 26.09 -19.47 2.85
CA GLN A 21 25.67 -20.67 2.13
C GLN A 21 24.73 -20.35 0.97
N ALA A 22 23.84 -19.37 1.12
CA ALA A 22 22.98 -18.94 0.03
C ALA A 22 23.79 -18.37 -1.14
N TYR A 23 24.77 -17.52 -0.89
CA TYR A 23 25.66 -16.99 -1.94
C TYR A 23 26.52 -18.07 -2.59
N ASP A 24 27.08 -19.00 -1.80
CA ASP A 24 27.86 -20.12 -2.35
C ASP A 24 26.99 -21.01 -3.27
N ARG A 25 25.71 -21.22 -2.90
CA ARG A 25 24.74 -21.95 -3.74
C ARG A 25 24.34 -21.16 -4.99
N GLU A 26 24.17 -19.85 -4.87
CA GLU A 26 23.93 -18.97 -6.01
C GLU A 26 25.07 -19.05 -7.03
N ASP A 27 26.32 -18.96 -6.57
CA ASP A 27 27.52 -19.06 -7.41
C ASP A 27 27.63 -20.44 -8.08
N ALA A 28 27.15 -21.49 -7.41
CA ALA A 28 27.04 -22.83 -7.97
C ALA A 28 25.83 -23.01 -8.93
N GLY A 29 24.98 -21.99 -9.08
CA GLY A 29 23.77 -22.02 -9.92
C GLY A 29 22.54 -22.67 -9.28
N ASP A 30 22.61 -23.04 -8.00
CA ASP A 30 21.50 -23.63 -7.24
C ASP A 30 20.64 -22.54 -6.57
N LEU A 31 19.87 -21.81 -7.37
CA LEU A 31 18.97 -20.76 -6.87
C LEU A 31 17.90 -21.28 -5.90
N PRO A 32 17.24 -22.44 -6.13
CA PRO A 32 16.29 -22.99 -5.17
C PRO A 32 16.94 -23.33 -3.83
N GLY A 33 18.14 -23.94 -3.85
CA GLY A 33 18.90 -24.20 -2.64
C GLY A 33 19.34 -22.92 -1.93
N ALA A 34 19.74 -21.89 -2.68
CA ALA A 34 20.09 -20.60 -2.11
C ALA A 34 18.90 -19.96 -1.37
N LEU A 35 17.72 -19.95 -1.99
CA LEU A 35 16.48 -19.48 -1.34
C LEU A 35 16.12 -20.31 -0.11
N ALA A 36 16.28 -21.62 -0.14
CA ALA A 36 16.03 -22.47 1.01
C ALA A 36 16.94 -22.14 2.21
N SER A 37 18.22 -21.82 1.96
CA SER A 37 19.14 -21.36 3.02
C SER A 37 18.70 -20.03 3.63
N LEU A 38 18.17 -19.11 2.81
CA LEU A 38 17.66 -17.84 3.33
C LEU A 38 16.36 -18.02 4.12
N GLU A 39 15.46 -18.91 3.69
CA GLU A 39 14.24 -19.23 4.46
C GLU A 39 14.60 -19.84 5.81
N GLU A 40 15.59 -20.75 5.87
CA GLU A 40 16.11 -21.29 7.12
C GLU A 40 16.69 -20.18 8.02
N GLY A 41 17.41 -19.21 7.43
CA GLY A 41 17.90 -18.04 8.15
C GLY A 41 16.77 -17.18 8.72
N TRP A 42 15.75 -16.90 7.91
CA TRP A 42 14.57 -16.15 8.36
C TRP A 42 13.80 -16.87 9.47
N ASP A 43 13.69 -18.19 9.39
CA ASP A 43 13.01 -19.00 10.41
C ASP A 43 13.79 -19.09 11.72
N ALA A 44 15.13 -19.01 11.65
CA ALA A 44 16.00 -18.99 12.82
C ALA A 44 16.02 -17.64 13.56
N LEU A 45 15.53 -16.55 12.95
CA LEU A 45 15.46 -15.26 13.62
C LEU A 45 14.48 -15.30 14.82
N PRO A 46 14.88 -14.79 16.00
CA PRO A 46 13.99 -14.63 17.13
C PRO A 46 12.85 -13.64 16.85
N ASP A 47 11.70 -13.86 17.47
CA ASP A 47 10.62 -12.88 17.45
C ASP A 47 10.93 -11.65 18.33
N PRO A 48 10.43 -10.45 17.97
CA PRO A 48 9.66 -10.15 16.77
C PRO A 48 10.57 -9.89 15.55
N LYS A 49 10.34 -10.64 14.46
CA LYS A 49 11.05 -10.46 13.17
C LYS A 49 10.78 -9.08 12.57
N GLY A 50 11.74 -8.54 11.82
CA GLY A 50 11.67 -7.18 11.25
C GLY A 50 12.19 -6.07 12.17
N THR A 51 12.65 -6.41 13.38
CA THR A 51 13.14 -5.45 14.38
C THR A 51 14.65 -5.53 14.64
N TRP A 52 15.37 -6.50 14.08
CA TRP A 52 16.80 -6.75 14.32
C TRP A 52 17.69 -6.06 13.28
N ASP A 53 18.59 -5.22 13.77
CA ASP A 53 19.66 -4.61 12.96
C ASP A 53 20.90 -5.51 12.98
N TYR A 54 21.55 -5.84 11.88
CA TYR A 54 21.34 -5.55 10.44
C TYR A 54 20.67 -6.71 9.68
N TYR A 55 20.40 -7.81 10.39
CA TYR A 55 20.14 -9.12 9.83
C TYR A 55 18.79 -9.23 9.10
N ASP A 56 17.75 -8.55 9.58
CA ASP A 56 16.47 -8.52 8.86
C ASP A 56 16.64 -7.90 7.47
N GLN A 57 17.31 -6.74 7.39
CA GLN A 57 17.56 -6.04 6.12
C GLN A 57 18.43 -6.87 5.17
N GLY A 58 19.50 -7.48 5.70
CA GLY A 58 20.40 -8.34 4.93
C GLY A 58 19.68 -9.55 4.33
N LEU A 59 18.94 -10.29 5.16
CA LEU A 59 18.19 -11.48 4.72
C LEU A 59 17.11 -11.11 3.69
N THR A 60 16.31 -10.07 3.96
CA THR A 60 15.22 -9.70 3.04
C THR A 60 15.73 -9.20 1.71
N THR A 61 16.86 -8.48 1.70
CA THR A 61 17.52 -8.03 0.46
C THR A 61 18.04 -9.20 -0.36
N ALA A 62 18.77 -10.13 0.27
CA ALA A 62 19.28 -11.32 -0.41
C ALA A 62 18.11 -12.17 -0.94
N GLY A 63 17.08 -12.38 -0.13
CA GLY A 63 15.91 -13.19 -0.45
C GLY A 63 15.13 -12.64 -1.64
N ALA A 64 14.79 -11.34 -1.60
CA ALA A 64 14.07 -10.68 -2.69
C ALA A 64 14.89 -10.70 -3.99
N THR A 65 16.20 -10.44 -3.92
CA THR A 65 17.10 -10.45 -5.08
C THR A 65 17.16 -11.82 -5.74
N LEU A 66 17.44 -12.87 -4.95
CA LEU A 66 17.54 -14.24 -5.45
C LEU A 66 16.21 -14.75 -5.97
N ALA A 67 15.10 -14.39 -5.32
CA ALA A 67 13.78 -14.80 -5.78
C ALA A 67 13.44 -14.18 -7.14
N LEU A 68 13.66 -12.87 -7.32
CA LEU A 68 13.49 -12.20 -8.61
C LEU A 68 14.43 -12.74 -9.70
N LYS A 69 15.67 -13.12 -9.33
CA LYS A 69 16.64 -13.75 -10.22
C LYS A 69 16.19 -15.14 -10.66
N SER A 70 15.62 -15.92 -9.74
CA SER A 70 15.13 -17.29 -10.00
C SER A 70 13.84 -17.33 -10.83
N GLY A 71 13.07 -16.23 -10.85
CA GLY A 71 11.74 -16.18 -11.44
C GLY A 71 10.65 -16.75 -10.54
N ASP A 72 10.96 -17.15 -9.30
CA ASP A 72 9.96 -17.50 -8.29
C ASP A 72 9.29 -16.23 -7.74
N LEU A 73 8.25 -15.78 -8.46
CA LEU A 73 7.49 -14.58 -8.11
C LEU A 73 6.77 -14.73 -6.76
N SER A 74 6.42 -15.96 -6.36
CA SER A 74 5.77 -16.20 -5.07
C SER A 74 6.74 -15.99 -3.92
N ALA A 75 7.97 -16.51 -4.05
CA ALA A 75 9.03 -16.23 -3.09
C ALA A 75 9.39 -14.75 -3.06
N ALA A 76 9.46 -14.11 -4.23
CA ALA A 76 9.80 -12.69 -4.32
C ALA A 76 8.78 -11.82 -3.59
N ALA A 77 7.47 -12.06 -3.81
CA ALA A 77 6.42 -11.35 -3.09
C ALA A 77 6.55 -11.51 -1.56
N ARG A 78 6.78 -12.73 -1.06
CA ARG A 78 6.97 -12.97 0.39
C ARG A 78 8.19 -12.24 0.94
N TRP A 79 9.32 -12.28 0.24
CA TRP A 79 10.54 -11.62 0.69
C TRP A 79 10.44 -10.09 0.66
N ILE A 80 9.68 -9.53 -0.29
CA ILE A 80 9.43 -8.09 -0.38
C ILE A 80 8.47 -7.63 0.74
N ASP A 81 7.43 -8.39 1.07
CA ASP A 81 6.58 -8.10 2.25
C ASP A 81 7.39 -8.10 3.55
N ARG A 82 8.30 -9.07 3.71
CA ARG A 82 9.24 -9.09 4.85
C ARG A 82 10.18 -7.88 4.82
N MET A 83 10.66 -7.49 3.65
CA MET A 83 11.52 -6.32 3.45
C MET A 83 10.81 -5.04 3.90
N GLU A 84 9.54 -4.87 3.54
CA GLU A 84 8.74 -3.71 3.93
C GLU A 84 8.60 -3.57 5.46
N LYS A 85 8.58 -4.69 6.19
CA LYS A 85 8.58 -4.70 7.66
C LYS A 85 9.97 -4.47 8.24
N ALA A 86 10.99 -5.02 7.60
CA ALA A 86 12.39 -4.92 8.03
C ALA A 86 12.97 -3.50 7.83
N TYR A 87 12.55 -2.82 6.77
CA TYR A 87 12.88 -1.42 6.54
C TYR A 87 11.80 -0.59 7.21
N SER A 88 12.16 0.07 8.31
CA SER A 88 11.29 1.08 8.91
C SER A 88 11.12 2.20 7.87
N LEU A 89 9.98 2.25 7.18
CA LEU A 89 9.65 3.19 6.10
C LEU A 89 9.55 4.65 6.57
N ASP A 90 10.20 4.97 7.67
CA ASP A 90 10.25 6.26 8.35
C ASP A 90 11.07 7.28 7.53
N ASP A 91 11.81 6.84 6.52
CA ASP A 91 12.59 7.68 5.62
C ASP A 91 12.40 7.32 4.13
N GLU A 92 12.38 8.35 3.30
CA GLU A 92 12.11 8.28 1.86
C GLU A 92 13.09 7.36 1.10
N SER A 93 14.34 7.22 1.56
CA SER A 93 15.34 6.40 0.87
C SER A 93 15.08 4.90 1.05
N SER A 94 14.61 4.50 2.23
CA SER A 94 14.16 3.13 2.51
C SER A 94 12.92 2.78 1.67
N GLN A 95 11.96 3.70 1.55
CA GLN A 95 10.76 3.52 0.73
C GLN A 95 11.11 3.27 -0.75
N ILE A 96 11.89 4.18 -1.33
CA ILE A 96 12.36 4.07 -2.73
C ILE A 96 13.11 2.76 -2.98
N TYR A 97 13.88 2.29 -2.00
CA TYR A 97 14.60 1.02 -2.11
C TYR A 97 13.65 -0.19 -2.22
N VAL A 98 12.66 -0.29 -1.33
CA VAL A 98 11.67 -1.38 -1.34
C VAL A 98 10.81 -1.32 -2.61
N ASP A 99 10.38 -0.13 -3.02
CA ASP A 99 9.59 0.07 -4.24
C ASP A 99 10.35 -0.39 -5.50
N GLY A 100 11.68 -0.29 -5.50
CA GLY A 100 12.54 -0.84 -6.55
C GLY A 100 12.36 -2.35 -6.73
N PHE A 101 12.16 -3.09 -5.65
CA PHE A 101 11.87 -4.52 -5.70
C PHE A 101 10.43 -4.79 -6.14
N LYS A 102 9.45 -3.99 -5.67
CA LYS A 102 8.05 -4.08 -6.10
C LYS A 102 7.93 -3.88 -7.61
N ALA A 103 8.55 -2.83 -8.16
CA ALA A 103 8.61 -2.58 -9.60
C ALA A 103 9.11 -3.79 -10.40
N ARG A 104 10.21 -4.41 -9.96
CA ARG A 104 10.80 -5.60 -10.60
C ARG A 104 9.90 -6.83 -10.52
N LEU A 105 9.25 -7.02 -9.37
CA LEU A 105 8.29 -8.11 -9.16
C LEU A 105 7.13 -7.97 -10.14
N PHE A 106 6.50 -6.80 -10.20
CA PHE A 106 5.36 -6.55 -11.07
C PHE A 106 5.73 -6.64 -12.55
N TYR A 107 6.90 -6.12 -12.92
CA TYR A 107 7.40 -6.23 -14.28
C TYR A 107 7.55 -7.70 -14.71
N LYS A 108 8.22 -8.53 -13.88
CA LYS A 108 8.39 -9.96 -14.15
C LYS A 108 7.07 -10.75 -14.08
N GLY A 109 6.12 -10.28 -13.28
CA GLY A 109 4.76 -10.83 -13.18
C GLY A 109 3.83 -10.45 -14.33
N GLY A 110 4.25 -9.54 -15.22
CA GLY A 110 3.43 -9.04 -16.33
C GLY A 110 2.42 -7.97 -15.94
N HIS A 111 2.50 -7.42 -14.72
CA HIS A 111 1.65 -6.32 -14.23
C HIS A 111 2.28 -4.99 -14.56
N HIS A 112 2.29 -4.70 -15.86
CA HIS A 112 3.08 -3.60 -16.41
C HIS A 112 2.60 -2.23 -15.92
N ASP A 113 1.32 -2.02 -15.65
CA ASP A 113 0.81 -0.73 -15.14
C ASP A 113 1.33 -0.44 -13.73
N LEU A 114 1.24 -1.42 -12.82
CA LEU A 114 1.85 -1.31 -11.49
C LEU A 114 3.37 -1.16 -11.57
N ALA A 115 4.03 -1.96 -12.41
CA ALA A 115 5.46 -1.87 -12.60
C ALA A 115 5.86 -0.46 -13.07
N TYR A 116 5.13 0.09 -14.04
CA TYR A 116 5.33 1.43 -14.55
C TYR A 116 5.15 2.46 -13.45
N ALA A 117 4.08 2.36 -12.66
CA ALA A 117 3.78 3.33 -11.62
C ALA A 117 4.90 3.41 -10.56
N TYR A 118 5.37 2.26 -10.06
CA TYR A 118 6.50 2.25 -9.12
C TYR A 118 7.80 2.75 -9.77
N LEU A 119 8.07 2.41 -11.04
CA LEU A 119 9.25 2.92 -11.75
C LEU A 119 9.17 4.43 -11.99
N ASP A 120 7.99 4.96 -12.31
CA ASP A 120 7.78 6.38 -12.57
C ASP A 120 7.95 7.21 -11.30
N ALA A 121 7.38 6.75 -10.19
CA ALA A 121 7.59 7.34 -8.86
C ALA A 121 9.09 7.42 -8.52
N GLN A 122 9.83 6.32 -8.72
CA GLN A 122 11.28 6.30 -8.49
C GLN A 122 12.04 7.22 -9.46
N TYR A 123 11.66 7.24 -10.74
CA TYR A 123 12.30 8.05 -11.76
C TYR A 123 12.13 9.55 -11.50
N LYS A 124 10.97 9.98 -11.00
CA LYS A 124 10.73 11.39 -10.61
C LYS A 124 11.73 11.88 -9.55
N VAL A 125 12.15 11.01 -8.63
CA VAL A 125 13.10 11.35 -7.56
C VAL A 125 14.56 11.14 -7.97
N LEU A 126 14.87 9.98 -8.57
CA LEU A 126 16.24 9.54 -8.82
C LEU A 126 16.72 9.75 -10.27
N GLY A 127 15.83 10.10 -11.18
CA GLY A 127 16.07 10.07 -12.61
C GLY A 127 16.54 8.67 -13.06
N ASN A 128 17.53 8.64 -13.97
CA ASN A 128 18.07 7.38 -14.50
C ASN A 128 18.72 6.47 -13.43
N ARG A 129 18.99 6.96 -12.22
CA ARG A 129 19.50 6.11 -11.13
C ARG A 129 18.45 5.11 -10.63
N ALA A 130 17.16 5.36 -10.85
CA ALA A 130 16.07 4.43 -10.50
C ALA A 130 16.25 3.04 -11.12
N PHE A 131 16.82 2.97 -12.32
CA PHE A 131 16.98 1.71 -13.04
C PHE A 131 18.24 0.93 -12.64
N ASP A 132 19.17 1.53 -11.89
CA ASP A 132 20.44 0.91 -11.49
C ASP A 132 21.19 0.20 -12.65
N GLY A 133 21.18 0.83 -13.84
CA GLY A 133 21.80 0.27 -15.05
C GLY A 133 20.97 -0.79 -15.79
N ASP A 134 19.79 -1.15 -15.29
CA ASP A 134 18.84 -2.03 -15.97
C ASP A 134 18.25 -1.34 -17.21
N LYS A 135 18.86 -1.61 -18.37
CA LYS A 135 18.45 -1.04 -19.66
C LYS A 135 17.10 -1.56 -20.12
N GLU A 136 16.68 -2.73 -19.65
CA GLU A 136 15.38 -3.30 -20.02
C GLU A 136 14.27 -2.55 -19.31
N LEU A 137 14.37 -2.36 -17.99
CA LEU A 137 13.42 -1.56 -17.22
C LEU A 137 13.42 -0.10 -17.64
N GLN A 138 14.58 0.48 -17.92
CA GLN A 138 14.67 1.85 -18.44
C GLN A 138 13.94 1.99 -19.78
N ARG A 139 14.12 1.03 -20.69
CA ARG A 139 13.41 1.03 -21.97
C ARG A 139 11.91 0.85 -21.77
N PHE A 140 11.53 -0.07 -20.89
CA PHE A 140 10.14 -0.32 -20.53
C PHE A 140 9.47 0.96 -20.02
N HIS A 141 10.02 1.62 -18.99
CA HIS A 141 9.47 2.87 -18.45
C HIS A 141 9.34 3.97 -19.52
N ARG A 142 10.32 4.08 -20.44
CA ARG A 142 10.26 5.09 -21.51
C ARG A 142 9.17 4.80 -22.56
N ASP A 143 9.02 3.54 -22.95
CA ASP A 143 8.21 3.15 -24.12
C ASP A 143 6.79 2.71 -23.74
N TYR A 144 6.55 2.34 -22.47
CA TYR A 144 5.27 1.84 -21.98
C TYR A 144 4.27 2.97 -21.71
N VAL A 145 3.01 2.71 -22.05
CA VAL A 145 1.87 3.58 -21.74
C VAL A 145 0.90 2.72 -20.94
N PRO A 146 0.52 3.12 -19.71
CA PRO A 146 -0.51 2.42 -18.92
C PRO A 146 -1.82 2.28 -19.69
N THR A 147 -2.49 1.13 -19.56
CA THR A 147 -3.71 0.79 -20.32
C THR A 147 -4.72 -0.07 -19.54
N GLU A 148 -4.36 -0.57 -18.35
CA GLU A 148 -5.18 -1.44 -17.52
C GLU A 148 -5.90 -0.66 -16.44
N THR A 149 -7.23 -0.59 -16.55
CA THR A 149 -8.10 0.01 -15.53
C THR A 149 -8.33 -0.88 -14.31
N THR A 150 -7.67 -2.04 -14.20
CA THR A 150 -7.86 -2.99 -13.10
C THR A 150 -6.58 -3.77 -12.81
N PRO A 151 -5.90 -3.50 -11.69
CA PRO A 151 -4.75 -4.28 -11.27
C PRO A 151 -5.16 -5.73 -11.02
N LYS A 152 -4.52 -6.66 -11.73
CA LYS A 152 -4.54 -8.08 -11.36
C LYS A 152 -3.32 -8.33 -10.47
N PHE A 153 -3.45 -9.09 -9.39
CA PHE A 153 -2.28 -9.41 -8.56
C PHE A 153 -1.51 -10.59 -9.16
N PRO A 154 -0.16 -10.58 -9.13
CA PRO A 154 0.66 -11.65 -9.69
C PRO A 154 0.52 -12.98 -8.96
N VAL A 155 0.18 -12.98 -7.67
CA VAL A 155 0.34 -14.17 -6.82
C VAL A 155 -0.66 -14.26 -5.65
N GLY A 156 -1.96 -14.10 -5.92
CA GLY A 156 -2.97 -14.14 -4.85
C GLY A 156 -2.78 -13.05 -3.78
N PRO A 157 -3.55 -13.06 -2.68
CA PRO A 157 -3.55 -11.99 -1.67
C PRO A 157 -2.32 -11.99 -0.75
N ALA A 158 -1.42 -12.97 -0.85
CA ALA A 158 -0.37 -13.20 0.14
C ALA A 158 0.58 -11.99 0.28
N GLY A 159 0.41 -11.22 1.37
CA GLY A 159 1.24 -10.08 1.74
C GLY A 159 0.78 -8.72 1.21
N TRP A 160 -0.30 -8.67 0.42
CA TRP A 160 -0.82 -7.43 -0.19
C TRP A 160 -2.22 -7.08 0.31
N GLU A 161 -2.66 -7.75 1.37
CA GLU A 161 -3.87 -7.39 2.09
C GLU A 161 -3.70 -6.00 2.70
N ILE A 162 -4.62 -5.10 2.37
CA ILE A 162 -4.62 -3.76 2.91
C ILE A 162 -5.15 -3.81 4.36
N ASP A 163 -4.22 -3.77 5.31
CA ASP A 163 -4.54 -3.65 6.74
C ASP A 163 -4.90 -2.20 7.07
N ILE A 164 -6.21 -1.91 7.03
CA ILE A 164 -6.78 -0.60 7.32
C ILE A 164 -6.66 -0.33 8.83
N PRO A 165 -5.83 0.64 9.27
CA PRO A 165 -5.68 0.93 10.69
C PRO A 165 -7.02 1.41 11.25
N ALA A 166 -7.41 0.89 12.42
CA ALA A 166 -8.66 1.27 13.05
C ALA A 166 -8.60 2.73 13.53
N PRO A 167 -9.72 3.49 13.49
CA PRO A 167 -9.71 4.91 13.79
C PRO A 167 -9.45 5.25 15.27
N GLY A 168 -9.56 4.26 16.17
CA GLY A 168 -9.57 4.53 17.62
C GLY A 168 -10.82 5.32 18.06
N VAL A 169 -10.99 5.51 19.38
CA VAL A 169 -12.14 6.24 19.93
C VAL A 169 -11.67 7.30 20.93
N GLY A 170 -12.02 8.56 20.67
CA GLY A 170 -12.00 9.67 21.65
C GLY A 170 -10.75 10.54 21.68
N GLY A 171 -10.86 11.80 21.22
CA GLY A 171 -9.83 12.83 21.35
C GLY A 171 -10.46 14.22 21.15
N THR A 172 -9.96 15.25 21.84
CA THR A 172 -10.46 16.62 21.72
C THR A 172 -9.57 17.40 20.75
N GLY A 173 -10.19 18.00 19.72
CA GLY A 173 -9.50 18.76 18.68
C GLY A 173 -8.66 19.94 19.19
N GLY A 174 -7.74 20.41 18.33
CA GLY A 174 -6.77 21.46 18.65
C GLY A 174 -5.32 20.97 18.80
N LEU A 175 -5.00 19.80 18.24
CA LEU A 175 -3.64 19.27 18.20
C LEU A 175 -3.01 19.59 16.84
N GLU A 176 -1.76 20.04 16.85
CA GLU A 176 -0.92 20.14 15.66
C GLU A 176 0.03 18.93 15.64
N LEU A 177 0.22 18.33 14.47
CA LEU A 177 1.24 17.31 14.27
C LEU A 177 2.62 17.96 14.39
N GLU A 178 3.60 17.18 14.86
CA GLU A 178 5.00 17.60 14.73
C GLU A 178 5.32 17.85 13.24
N ASP A 179 6.03 18.93 12.91
CA ASP A 179 6.36 19.30 11.52
C ASP A 179 6.94 18.12 10.72
N SER A 180 7.81 17.32 11.35
CA SER A 180 8.44 16.16 10.72
C SER A 180 7.42 15.08 10.33
N VAL A 181 6.41 14.86 11.17
CA VAL A 181 5.31 13.91 10.93
C VAL A 181 4.35 14.48 9.89
N TYR A 182 4.01 15.76 9.98
CA TYR A 182 3.14 16.44 9.02
C TYR A 182 3.70 16.41 7.60
N GLN A 183 4.99 16.73 7.43
CA GLN A 183 5.63 16.70 6.11
C GLN A 183 5.67 15.29 5.51
N ARG A 184 5.90 14.27 6.33
CA ARG A 184 5.84 12.87 5.88
C ARG A 184 4.43 12.44 5.50
N LEU A 185 3.44 12.84 6.28
CA LEU A 185 2.04 12.57 5.96
C LEU A 185 1.64 13.19 4.62
N LEU A 186 2.04 14.44 4.36
CA LEU A 186 1.81 15.09 3.06
C LEU A 186 2.50 14.34 1.92
N ALA A 187 3.76 13.96 2.10
CA ALA A 187 4.50 13.22 1.07
C ALA A 187 3.85 11.86 0.73
N LEU A 188 3.38 11.13 1.74
CA LEU A 188 2.67 9.85 1.54
C LEU A 188 1.30 10.06 0.91
N SER A 189 0.55 11.09 1.32
CA SER A 189 -0.73 11.44 0.69
C SER A 189 -0.53 11.78 -0.79
N GLU A 190 0.46 12.62 -1.10
CA GLU A 190 0.80 13.01 -2.48
C GLU A 190 1.29 11.80 -3.30
N ALA A 191 2.06 10.88 -2.68
CA ALA A 191 2.46 9.64 -3.34
C ALA A 191 1.23 8.77 -3.67
N GLY A 192 0.29 8.64 -2.74
CA GLY A 192 -0.99 7.96 -2.96
C GLY A 192 -1.78 8.56 -4.12
N ASP A 193 -1.92 9.88 -4.14
CA ASP A 193 -2.64 10.60 -5.20
C ASP A 193 -1.95 10.39 -6.57
N ASN A 194 -0.62 10.48 -6.60
CA ASN A 194 0.16 10.19 -7.81
C ASN A 194 -0.04 8.75 -8.30
N PHE A 195 -0.14 7.77 -7.41
CA PHE A 195 -0.43 6.39 -7.81
C PHE A 195 -1.86 6.22 -8.32
N SER A 196 -2.83 6.93 -7.73
CA SER A 196 -4.22 6.95 -8.20
C SER A 196 -4.32 7.54 -9.62
N ASP A 197 -3.62 8.65 -9.89
CA ASP A 197 -3.54 9.29 -11.22
C ASP A 197 -2.90 8.37 -12.28
N LEU A 198 -2.07 7.42 -11.85
CA LEU A 198 -1.40 6.43 -12.70
C LEU A 198 -2.21 5.12 -12.85
N GLU A 199 -3.47 5.09 -12.42
CA GLU A 199 -4.33 3.89 -12.40
C GLU A 199 -3.68 2.72 -11.63
N ALA A 200 -2.91 3.02 -10.59
CA ALA A 200 -2.26 2.05 -9.72
C ALA A 200 -2.88 2.04 -8.30
N PRO A 201 -4.18 1.73 -8.14
CA PRO A 201 -4.90 1.90 -6.88
C PRO A 201 -4.36 1.03 -5.74
N GLN A 202 -3.70 -0.11 -6.04
CA GLN A 202 -3.02 -0.90 -5.01
C GLN A 202 -1.87 -0.12 -4.35
N ALA A 203 -1.01 0.49 -5.16
CA ALA A 203 0.09 1.30 -4.66
C ALA A 203 -0.44 2.52 -3.90
N ALA A 204 -1.52 3.14 -4.40
CA ALA A 204 -2.18 4.25 -3.72
C ALA A 204 -2.70 3.85 -2.33
N ALA A 205 -3.41 2.70 -2.23
CA ALA A 205 -3.93 2.19 -0.97
C ALA A 205 -2.83 1.96 0.07
N GLU A 206 -1.68 1.42 -0.35
CA GLU A 206 -0.51 1.24 0.53
C GLU A 206 0.01 2.56 1.09
N GLU A 207 0.15 3.60 0.25
CA GLU A 207 0.61 4.91 0.70
C GLU A 207 -0.37 5.60 1.66
N TYR A 208 -1.68 5.51 1.40
CA TYR A 208 -2.69 6.05 2.31
C TYR A 208 -2.70 5.31 3.66
N VAL A 209 -2.48 3.99 3.67
CA VAL A 209 -2.35 3.21 4.91
C VAL A 209 -1.10 3.62 5.70
N LYS A 210 0.03 3.83 5.03
CA LYS A 210 1.24 4.36 5.68
C LYS A 210 0.98 5.75 6.27
N ALA A 211 0.30 6.63 5.53
CA ALA A 211 -0.06 7.97 6.01
C ALA A 211 -0.96 7.92 7.25
N LEU A 212 -1.97 7.04 7.26
CA LEU A 212 -2.84 6.83 8.42
C LEU A 212 -2.06 6.33 9.64
N ARG A 213 -1.08 5.44 9.46
CA ARG A 213 -0.23 4.92 10.55
C ARG A 213 0.72 5.97 11.15
N LEU A 214 0.97 7.08 10.46
CA LEU A 214 1.71 8.21 11.02
C LEU A 214 0.87 9.05 12.00
N LEU A 215 -0.45 8.99 11.91
CA LEU A 215 -1.33 9.75 12.78
C LEU A 215 -1.30 9.16 14.20
N PRO A 216 -1.03 9.97 15.24
CA PRO A 216 -1.08 9.50 16.62
C PRO A 216 -2.48 9.03 17.02
N GLU A 217 -2.57 7.94 17.77
CA GLU A 217 -3.85 7.44 18.26
C GLU A 217 -4.55 8.42 19.23
N PRO A 218 -5.89 8.57 19.17
CA PRO A 218 -6.78 7.96 18.18
C PRO A 218 -6.69 8.65 16.81
N ILE A 219 -6.57 7.85 15.74
CA ILE A 219 -6.51 8.35 14.36
C ILE A 219 -7.72 9.25 14.02
N ALA A 220 -8.92 8.91 14.47
CA ALA A 220 -10.16 9.62 14.18
C ALA A 220 -10.20 11.07 14.67
N GLN A 221 -9.30 11.50 15.57
CA GLN A 221 -9.29 12.89 16.03
C GLN A 221 -8.68 13.87 15.02
N TRP A 222 -7.93 13.36 14.03
CA TRP A 222 -7.19 14.17 13.06
C TRP A 222 -8.06 14.46 11.84
N GLU A 223 -8.08 15.72 11.41
CA GLU A 223 -8.79 16.16 10.20
C GLU A 223 -8.32 15.39 8.97
N ALA A 224 -7.00 15.15 8.87
CA ALA A 224 -6.39 14.36 7.79
C ALA A 224 -6.97 12.94 7.69
N ALA A 225 -7.49 12.36 8.78
CA ALA A 225 -8.02 11.01 8.76
C ALA A 225 -9.24 10.87 7.84
N VAL A 226 -10.12 11.87 7.76
CA VAL A 226 -11.29 11.83 6.86
C VAL A 226 -10.83 11.70 5.40
N GLN A 227 -9.88 12.54 5.00
CA GLN A 227 -9.37 12.55 3.62
C GLN A 227 -8.61 11.27 3.30
N LEU A 228 -7.73 10.81 4.20
CA LEU A 228 -6.94 9.59 3.98
C LEU A 228 -7.81 8.33 3.92
N TYR A 229 -8.81 8.18 4.80
CA TYR A 229 -9.73 7.05 4.72
C TYR A 229 -10.65 7.12 3.49
N ALA A 230 -11.03 8.32 3.03
CA ALA A 230 -11.81 8.49 1.81
C ALA A 230 -11.01 8.09 0.57
N ALA A 231 -9.78 8.59 0.43
CA ALA A 231 -8.89 8.26 -0.68
C ALA A 231 -8.52 6.77 -0.69
N LEU A 232 -8.32 6.17 0.50
CA LEU A 232 -8.18 4.72 0.63
C LEU A 232 -9.44 3.98 0.18
N GLY A 233 -10.63 4.47 0.53
CA GLY A 233 -11.90 3.93 0.05
C GLY A 233 -12.02 3.96 -1.47
N ASP A 234 -11.63 5.06 -2.12
CA ASP A 234 -11.60 5.19 -3.59
C ASP A 234 -10.66 4.18 -4.23
N ALA A 235 -9.45 4.04 -3.70
CA ALA A 235 -8.48 3.05 -4.18
C ALA A 235 -9.03 1.62 -4.05
N LEU A 236 -9.66 1.29 -2.92
CA LEU A 236 -10.27 -0.03 -2.69
C LEU A 236 -11.48 -0.29 -3.60
N LEU A 237 -12.28 0.74 -3.89
CA LEU A 237 -13.36 0.66 -4.88
C LEU A 237 -12.83 0.34 -6.28
N ALA A 238 -11.75 1.01 -6.70
CA ALA A 238 -11.08 0.75 -7.98
C ALA A 238 -10.49 -0.68 -8.06
N LEU A 239 -10.10 -1.25 -6.92
CA LEU A 239 -9.69 -2.65 -6.79
C LEU A 239 -10.85 -3.64 -6.67
N THR A 240 -12.11 -3.18 -6.66
CA THR A 240 -13.32 -3.98 -6.41
C THR A 240 -13.31 -4.70 -5.05
N GLN A 241 -12.54 -4.20 -4.08
CA GLN A 241 -12.47 -4.69 -2.71
C GLN A 241 -13.54 -4.01 -1.85
N TYR A 242 -14.80 -4.35 -2.12
CA TYR A 242 -15.94 -3.61 -1.59
C TYR A 242 -16.10 -3.71 -0.06
N ASP A 243 -15.76 -4.85 0.56
CA ASP A 243 -15.81 -5.03 2.02
C ASP A 243 -14.77 -4.12 2.73
N GLU A 244 -13.55 -4.06 2.19
CA GLU A 244 -12.49 -3.18 2.67
C GLU A 244 -12.83 -1.71 2.44
N ALA A 245 -13.33 -1.36 1.25
CA ALA A 245 -13.76 0.00 0.92
C ALA A 245 -14.85 0.48 1.90
N GLN A 246 -15.88 -0.34 2.12
CA GLN A 246 -16.95 -0.06 3.08
C GLN A 246 -16.36 0.24 4.47
N ARG A 247 -15.42 -0.58 4.93
CA ARG A 247 -14.77 -0.41 6.24
C ARG A 247 -13.98 0.89 6.33
N ALA A 248 -13.15 1.20 5.33
CA ALA A 248 -12.38 2.46 5.29
C ALA A 248 -13.31 3.67 5.33
N LEU A 249 -14.38 3.66 4.54
CA LEU A 249 -15.34 4.76 4.45
C LEU A 249 -16.16 4.91 5.74
N GLN A 250 -16.52 3.80 6.40
CA GLN A 250 -17.12 3.84 7.74
C GLN A 250 -16.16 4.44 8.78
N TYR A 251 -14.85 4.21 8.67
CA TYR A 251 -13.85 4.85 9.52
C TYR A 251 -13.73 6.35 9.22
N ALA A 252 -13.77 6.76 7.95
CA ALA A 252 -13.87 8.17 7.58
C ALA A 252 -15.06 8.86 8.26
N LEU A 253 -16.25 8.23 8.25
CA LEU A 253 -17.45 8.75 8.93
C LEU A 253 -17.35 8.79 10.47
N GLN A 254 -16.49 7.96 11.07
CA GLN A 254 -16.23 7.97 12.51
C GLN A 254 -15.24 9.06 12.92
N SER A 255 -14.39 9.50 12.00
CA SER A 255 -13.43 10.59 12.21
C SER A 255 -14.12 11.94 12.42
N ALA A 256 -13.38 12.89 13.01
CA ALA A 256 -13.83 14.24 13.25
C ALA A 256 -14.38 14.87 11.95
N GLU A 257 -15.60 15.40 12.02
CA GLU A 257 -16.32 15.99 10.88
C GLU A 257 -16.67 15.05 9.72
N GLY A 258 -16.31 13.76 9.80
CA GLY A 258 -16.53 12.78 8.73
C GLY A 258 -17.98 12.63 8.30
N ARG A 259 -18.93 12.63 9.23
CA ARG A 259 -20.38 12.57 8.92
C ARG A 259 -20.89 13.76 8.10
N GLY A 260 -20.20 14.90 8.14
CA GLY A 260 -20.54 16.08 7.37
C GLY A 260 -19.98 16.06 5.94
N ASN A 261 -19.17 15.07 5.59
CA ASN A 261 -18.56 14.96 4.27
C ASN A 261 -19.46 14.16 3.31
N ALA A 262 -20.10 14.86 2.37
CA ALA A 262 -20.99 14.24 1.38
C ALA A 262 -20.29 13.24 0.46
N TYR A 263 -19.01 13.48 0.13
CA TYR A 263 -18.22 12.60 -0.73
C TYR A 263 -17.98 11.23 -0.09
N VAL A 264 -17.71 11.20 1.23
CA VAL A 264 -17.55 9.94 1.97
C VAL A 264 -18.83 9.11 1.92
N TRP A 265 -20.00 9.75 2.05
CA TRP A 265 -21.29 9.09 1.93
C TRP A 265 -21.57 8.58 0.53
N LEU A 266 -21.21 9.35 -0.51
CA LEU A 266 -21.31 8.91 -1.90
C LEU A 266 -20.52 7.61 -2.10
N ARG A 267 -19.23 7.62 -1.74
CA ARG A 267 -18.36 6.45 -1.90
C ARG A 267 -18.79 5.27 -1.04
N LEU A 268 -19.34 5.50 0.15
CA LEU A 268 -19.92 4.42 0.95
C LEU A 268 -21.09 3.77 0.21
N GLY A 269 -21.92 4.57 -0.47
CA GLY A 269 -22.98 4.05 -1.31
C GLY A 269 -22.45 3.18 -2.47
N ASP A 270 -21.33 3.57 -3.09
CA ASP A 270 -20.67 2.78 -4.12
C ASP A 270 -20.19 1.42 -3.59
N ALA A 271 -19.60 1.39 -2.40
CA ALA A 271 -19.18 0.16 -1.74
C ALA A 271 -20.38 -0.74 -1.40
N GLU A 272 -21.43 -0.19 -0.79
CA GLU A 272 -22.66 -0.94 -0.47
C GLU A 272 -23.33 -1.51 -1.72
N ARG A 273 -23.34 -0.74 -2.81
CA ARG A 273 -23.86 -1.18 -4.10
C ARG A 273 -23.01 -2.31 -4.69
N GLY A 274 -21.69 -2.21 -4.62
CA GLY A 274 -20.76 -3.27 -5.01
C GLY A 274 -20.96 -4.57 -4.23
N LEU A 275 -21.30 -4.47 -2.94
CA LEU A 275 -21.68 -5.58 -2.07
C LEU A 275 -23.09 -6.14 -2.35
N GLY A 276 -23.87 -5.49 -3.22
CA GLY A 276 -25.28 -5.85 -3.47
C GLY A 276 -26.24 -5.44 -2.36
N ASN A 277 -25.81 -4.63 -1.38
CA ASN A 277 -26.65 -4.10 -0.31
C ASN A 277 -27.39 -2.84 -0.77
N THR A 278 -28.41 -3.01 -1.63
CA THR A 278 -29.21 -1.90 -2.16
C THR A 278 -29.80 -0.98 -1.07
N PRO A 279 -30.37 -1.49 0.05
CA PRO A 279 -30.84 -0.61 1.12
C PRO A 279 -29.75 0.29 1.71
N GLY A 280 -28.55 -0.26 1.95
CA GLY A 280 -27.41 0.51 2.45
C GLY A 280 -26.94 1.56 1.45
N ALA A 281 -26.89 1.20 0.16
CA ALA A 281 -26.53 2.15 -0.90
C ALA A 281 -27.49 3.34 -0.96
N VAL A 282 -28.81 3.07 -0.91
CA VAL A 282 -29.84 4.12 -0.90
C VAL A 282 -29.70 5.03 0.33
N GLU A 283 -29.46 4.48 1.52
CA GLU A 283 -29.24 5.27 2.74
C GLU A 283 -28.01 6.18 2.61
N ALA A 284 -26.90 5.64 2.12
CA ALA A 284 -25.65 6.38 1.97
C ALA A 284 -25.77 7.48 0.90
N TYR A 285 -26.26 7.16 -0.29
CA TYR A 285 -26.50 8.15 -1.35
C TYR A 285 -27.52 9.21 -0.91
N THR A 286 -28.57 8.85 -0.15
CA THR A 286 -29.52 9.84 0.38
C THR A 286 -28.81 10.79 1.34
N SER A 287 -27.92 10.27 2.18
CA SER A 287 -27.12 11.09 3.11
C SER A 287 -26.21 12.05 2.35
N ALA A 288 -25.55 11.59 1.28
CA ALA A 288 -24.75 12.46 0.40
C ALA A 288 -25.60 13.58 -0.22
N TYR A 289 -26.78 13.23 -0.76
CA TYR A 289 -27.71 14.20 -1.35
C TYR A 289 -28.22 15.22 -0.33
N LEU A 290 -28.53 14.82 0.90
CA LEU A 290 -28.98 15.75 1.93
C LEU A 290 -27.90 16.75 2.36
N LEU A 291 -26.61 16.38 2.21
CA LEU A 291 -25.48 17.24 2.58
C LEU A 291 -25.09 18.21 1.46
N ALA A 292 -25.08 17.76 0.20
CA ALA A 292 -24.52 18.52 -0.92
C ALA A 292 -25.44 18.63 -2.15
N GLY A 293 -26.66 18.09 -2.10
CA GLY A 293 -27.62 18.13 -3.21
C GLY A 293 -27.17 17.32 -4.43
N ARG A 294 -27.58 17.76 -5.61
CA ARG A 294 -27.26 17.09 -6.89
C ARG A 294 -25.77 17.17 -7.26
N GLU A 295 -25.06 18.20 -6.79
CA GLU A 295 -23.69 18.50 -7.19
C GLU A 295 -22.71 17.37 -6.86
N VAL A 296 -22.88 16.69 -5.72
CA VAL A 296 -22.02 15.55 -5.36
C VAL A 296 -22.16 14.36 -6.31
N PHE A 297 -23.20 14.32 -7.14
CA PHE A 297 -23.45 13.26 -8.13
C PHE A 297 -23.07 13.68 -9.55
N GLU A 298 -22.30 14.75 -9.74
CA GLU A 298 -21.73 15.08 -11.05
C GLU A 298 -20.88 13.90 -11.53
N ASP A 299 -21.18 13.39 -12.73
CA ASP A 299 -20.58 12.19 -13.34
C ASP A 299 -20.84 10.84 -12.64
N GLU A 300 -21.69 10.80 -11.60
CA GLU A 300 -22.02 9.59 -10.83
C GLU A 300 -23.39 9.01 -11.21
N ASP A 301 -23.57 8.67 -12.49
CA ASP A 301 -24.85 8.21 -13.05
C ASP A 301 -25.43 6.98 -12.33
N GLU A 302 -24.59 6.03 -11.92
CA GLU A 302 -25.05 4.81 -11.23
C GLU A 302 -25.62 5.10 -9.84
N ALA A 303 -24.94 5.96 -9.08
CA ALA A 303 -25.40 6.43 -7.78
C ALA A 303 -26.69 7.23 -7.92
N TRP A 304 -26.75 8.13 -8.91
CA TRP A 304 -27.93 8.93 -9.18
C TRP A 304 -29.15 8.07 -9.54
N ASN A 305 -28.98 7.12 -10.46
CA ASN A 305 -30.05 6.22 -10.87
C ASN A 305 -30.56 5.35 -9.72
N THR A 306 -29.68 5.00 -8.76
CA THR A 306 -30.07 4.28 -7.54
C THR A 306 -31.05 5.09 -6.68
N LEU A 307 -30.81 6.39 -6.49
CA LEU A 307 -31.73 7.28 -5.76
C LEU A 307 -33.07 7.45 -6.46
N VAL A 308 -33.05 7.68 -7.77
CA VAL A 308 -34.27 7.84 -8.58
C VAL A 308 -35.12 6.56 -8.53
N ALA A 309 -34.49 5.39 -8.64
CA ALA A 309 -35.18 4.10 -8.55
C ALA A 309 -35.80 3.86 -7.16
N ALA A 310 -35.19 4.40 -6.10
CA ALA A 310 -35.72 4.34 -4.74
C ALA A 310 -36.86 5.34 -4.47
N GLY A 311 -37.18 6.22 -5.43
CA GLY A 311 -38.26 7.20 -5.31
C GLY A 311 -37.91 8.39 -4.39
N ILE A 312 -36.62 8.65 -4.14
CA ILE A 312 -36.17 9.84 -3.44
C ILE A 312 -36.39 11.04 -4.39
N PRO A 313 -37.18 12.07 -4.03
CA PRO A 313 -37.41 13.23 -4.89
C PRO A 313 -36.12 14.03 -5.08
N THR A 314 -35.85 14.43 -6.30
CA THR A 314 -34.56 15.00 -6.71
C THR A 314 -34.68 16.40 -7.34
N ASP A 315 -35.72 17.12 -6.94
CA ASP A 315 -36.09 18.45 -7.46
C ASP A 315 -34.97 19.50 -7.27
#